data_AF-A0AAU9CWW4-F1
#
_entry.id   AF-A0AAU9CWW4-F1
#
_cell.length_a   1.000
_cell.length_b   1.000
_cell.length_c   1.000
_cell.angle_alpha   90.00
_cell.angle_beta   90.00
_cell.angle_gamma   90.00
#
_symmetry.space_group_name_H-M   'P 1'
#
loop_
_entity.id
_entity.type
_entity.pdbx_description
1 polymer ?
#
loop_
_entity_poly.entity_id
_entity_poly.type
_entity_poly.pdbx_seq_one_letter_code
_entity_poly.pdbx_strand_id
1 'polypeptide(L)'
;MNIIDSNLELTNIDRRRSLLPWWTVMFCWIFLVLGPTILVLYLLRLLGVDFGIQAFDNYNPNAFTDIFFIWIFMFKSVVALSLWTEKSWAVTIAFVEAWISLVAYLALMLYPIIETGQYSLTVRWELLLLLPHMQNMYKIKNSWPQALAGE
;
A
#
# COMPACT_ATOMS: atom_id res chain seq x y z
N MET A 1 40.84 -9.55 -20.78
CA MET A 1 39.51 -9.40 -20.15
C MET A 1 39.50 -10.32 -18.95
N ASN A 2 39.66 -9.77 -17.74
CA ASN A 2 40.02 -10.51 -16.54
C ASN A 2 38.79 -11.14 -15.88
N ILE A 3 38.92 -12.40 -15.46
CA ILE A 3 37.89 -13.19 -14.74
C ILE A 3 37.52 -12.52 -13.39
N ILE A 4 38.36 -11.61 -12.90
CA ILE A 4 38.15 -10.88 -11.65
C ILE A 4 37.07 -9.79 -11.82
N ASP A 5 37.01 -9.13 -12.97
CA ASP A 5 36.04 -8.06 -13.24
C ASP A 5 34.61 -8.64 -13.36
N SER A 6 34.47 -9.82 -13.98
CA SER A 6 33.17 -10.51 -14.07
C SER A 6 32.64 -10.99 -12.72
N ASN A 7 33.52 -11.34 -11.77
CA ASN A 7 33.11 -11.74 -10.43
C ASN A 7 32.73 -10.52 -9.56
N LEU A 8 33.40 -9.38 -9.76
CA LEU A 8 33.03 -8.13 -9.07
C LEU A 8 31.66 -7.59 -9.51
N GLU A 9 31.32 -7.69 -10.80
CA GLU A 9 29.98 -7.34 -11.28
C GLU A 9 28.88 -8.26 -10.72
N LEU A 10 29.16 -9.56 -10.53
CA LEU A 10 28.20 -10.51 -9.94
C LEU A 10 27.99 -10.30 -8.43
N THR A 11 29.00 -9.81 -7.70
CA THR A 11 28.89 -9.53 -6.25
C THR A 11 28.12 -8.26 -5.92
N ASN A 12 27.90 -7.38 -6.90
CA ASN A 12 27.26 -6.08 -6.72
C ASN A 12 25.84 -6.01 -7.30
N ILE A 13 25.18 -7.17 -7.42
CA ILE A 13 23.76 -7.17 -7.72
C ILE A 13 23.03 -6.90 -6.40
N ASP A 14 22.66 -5.64 -6.22
CA ASP A 14 21.85 -5.19 -5.09
C ASP A 14 20.62 -6.09 -4.90
N ARG A 15 20.40 -6.53 -3.66
CA ARG A 15 19.20 -7.28 -3.29
C ARG A 15 17.97 -6.40 -3.49
N ARG A 16 16.87 -6.91 -4.02
CA ARG A 16 15.63 -6.11 -4.25
C ARG A 16 15.23 -5.26 -3.05
N ARG A 17 15.32 -5.82 -1.84
CA ARG A 17 14.99 -5.10 -0.60
C ARG A 17 15.89 -3.90 -0.29
N SER A 18 17.14 -3.83 -0.77
CA SER A 18 18.01 -2.66 -0.57
C SER A 18 17.55 -1.45 -1.38
N LEU A 19 16.81 -1.68 -2.48
CA LEU A 19 16.21 -0.62 -3.29
C LEU A 19 15.00 0.03 -2.60
N LEU A 20 14.40 -0.65 -1.62
CA LEU A 20 13.26 -0.11 -0.87
C LEU A 20 13.74 0.83 0.23
N PRO A 21 13.21 2.06 0.29
CA PRO A 21 13.45 2.94 1.43
C PRO A 21 12.95 2.29 2.72
N TRP A 22 13.68 2.52 3.82
CA TRP A 22 13.35 1.95 5.12
C TRP A 22 11.91 2.26 5.58
N TRP A 23 11.38 3.44 5.24
CA TRP A 23 10.01 3.81 5.59
C TRP A 23 8.97 2.98 4.84
N THR A 24 9.21 2.62 3.58
CA THR A 24 8.30 1.77 2.81
C THR A 24 8.25 0.37 3.41
N VAL A 25 9.39 -0.12 3.89
CA VAL A 25 9.46 -1.39 4.61
C VAL A 25 8.65 -1.34 5.92
N MET A 26 8.72 -0.22 6.65
CA MET A 26 7.89 0.00 7.86
C MET A 26 6.39 -0.01 7.53
N PHE A 27 5.96 0.67 6.46
CA PHE A 27 4.55 0.65 6.04
C PHE A 27 4.09 -0.74 5.59
N CYS A 28 4.95 -1.52 4.94
CA CYS A 28 4.63 -2.91 4.57
C CYS A 28 4.28 -3.74 5.82
N TRP A 29 5.06 -3.62 6.90
CA TRP A 29 4.75 -4.29 8.17
C TRP A 29 3.41 -3.86 8.75
N ILE A 30 3.11 -2.55 8.73
CA ILE A 30 1.84 -2.03 9.25
C ILE A 30 0.68 -2.66 8.48
N PHE A 31 0.70 -2.66 7.15
CA PHE A 31 -0.39 -3.24 6.36
C PHE A 31 -0.48 -4.76 6.49
N LEU A 32 0.65 -5.46 6.61
CA LEU A 32 0.67 -6.91 6.84
C LEU A 32 -0.04 -7.33 8.13
N VAL A 33 0.06 -6.53 9.19
CA VAL A 33 -0.65 -6.80 10.46
C VAL A 33 -2.08 -6.27 10.40
N LEU A 34 -2.25 -5.04 9.90
CA LEU A 34 -3.51 -4.30 9.96
C LEU A 34 -4.62 -4.95 9.12
N GLY A 35 -4.34 -5.42 7.91
CA GLY A 35 -5.38 -6.02 7.06
C GLY A 35 -6.01 -7.28 7.64
N PRO A 36 -5.21 -8.30 8.02
CA PRO A 36 -5.73 -9.48 8.71
C PRO A 36 -6.43 -9.13 10.02
N THR A 37 -5.92 -8.14 10.76
CA THR A 37 -6.55 -7.67 12.01
C THR A 37 -7.94 -7.11 11.74
N ILE A 38 -8.10 -6.24 10.73
CA ILE A 38 -9.40 -5.68 10.34
C ILE A 38 -10.38 -6.79 9.93
N LEU A 39 -9.92 -7.79 9.17
CA LEU A 39 -10.74 -8.94 8.79
C LEU A 39 -11.22 -9.74 10.01
N VAL A 40 -10.32 -10.04 10.95
CA VAL A 40 -10.66 -10.76 12.18
C VAL A 40 -11.65 -9.96 13.04
N LEU A 41 -11.43 -8.66 13.21
CA LEU A 41 -12.34 -7.79 13.95
C LEU A 41 -13.73 -7.75 13.33
N TYR A 42 -13.82 -7.70 12.00
CA TYR A 42 -15.09 -7.76 11.29
C TYR A 42 -15.82 -9.10 11.51
N LEU A 43 -15.10 -10.22 11.42
CA LEU A 43 -15.68 -11.55 11.67
C LEU A 43 -16.18 -11.70 13.12
N LEU A 44 -15.42 -11.19 14.10
CA LEU A 44 -15.84 -11.23 15.50
C LEU A 44 -17.07 -10.34 15.76
N ARG A 45 -17.17 -9.20 15.08
CA ARG A 45 -18.39 -8.36 15.09
C ARG A 45 -19.60 -9.12 14.55
N LEU A 46 -19.45 -9.89 13.47
CA LEU A 46 -20.53 -10.73 12.93
C LEU A 46 -20.98 -11.83 13.92
N LEU A 47 -20.09 -12.26 14.83
CA LEU A 47 -20.41 -13.21 15.90
C LEU A 47 -21.04 -12.54 17.13
N GLY A 48 -21.29 -11.22 17.08
CA GLY A 48 -21.92 -10.47 18.17
C GLY A 48 -20.93 -10.00 19.26
N VAL A 49 -19.62 -10.10 19.02
CA VAL A 49 -18.62 -9.51 19.92
C VAL A 49 -18.38 -8.07 19.54
N ASP A 50 -18.83 -7.13 20.36
CA ASP A 50 -18.59 -5.71 20.16
C ASP A 50 -17.31 -5.29 20.90
N PHE A 51 -16.36 -4.73 20.16
CA PHE A 51 -15.08 -4.26 20.70
C PHE A 51 -15.10 -2.77 21.04
N GLY A 52 -16.24 -2.07 20.88
CA GLY A 52 -16.33 -0.62 21.12
C GLY A 52 -15.39 0.20 20.24
N ILE A 53 -14.99 -0.34 19.09
CA ILE A 53 -14.08 0.30 18.16
C ILE A 53 -14.90 1.28 17.31
N GLN A 54 -14.83 2.56 17.68
CA GLN A 54 -15.53 3.66 16.99
C GLN A 54 -15.23 3.76 15.47
N ALA A 55 -14.21 3.08 14.96
CA ALA A 55 -13.93 2.99 13.52
C ALA A 55 -15.08 2.33 12.73
N PHE A 56 -15.87 1.47 13.38
CA PHE A 56 -16.99 0.75 12.79
C PHE A 56 -18.37 1.33 13.17
N ASP A 57 -18.41 2.28 14.11
CA ASP A 57 -19.65 2.92 14.58
C ASP A 57 -19.97 4.21 13.83
N ASN A 58 -18.95 4.90 13.30
CA ASN A 58 -19.12 6.15 12.54
C ASN A 58 -19.41 5.95 11.05
N TYR A 59 -19.34 4.71 10.55
CA TYR A 59 -19.77 4.38 9.21
C TYR A 59 -21.27 4.05 9.24
N ASN A 60 -22.07 4.80 8.48
CA ASN A 60 -23.45 4.42 8.20
C ASN A 60 -23.47 2.93 7.79
N PRO A 61 -24.36 2.11 8.38
CA PRO A 61 -24.32 0.64 8.30
C PRO A 61 -24.79 0.11 6.94
N ASN A 62 -24.29 0.68 5.85
CA ASN A 62 -24.35 0.04 4.56
C ASN A 62 -23.30 -1.06 4.57
N ALA A 63 -23.73 -2.31 4.79
CA ALA A 63 -22.86 -3.49 4.78
C ALA A 63 -21.94 -3.55 3.54
N PHE A 64 -22.38 -2.97 2.43
CA PHE A 64 -21.59 -2.86 1.20
C PHE A 64 -20.33 -1.99 1.37
N THR A 65 -20.41 -0.88 2.09
CA THR A 65 -19.29 0.04 2.31
C THR A 65 -18.23 -0.60 3.22
N ASP A 66 -18.65 -1.27 4.28
CA ASP A 66 -17.75 -1.97 5.21
C ASP A 66 -16.98 -3.10 4.51
N ILE A 67 -17.70 -3.92 3.72
CA ILE A 67 -17.08 -5.00 2.94
C ILE A 67 -16.08 -4.43 1.93
N PHE A 68 -16.46 -3.38 1.20
CA PHE A 68 -15.57 -2.72 0.24
C PHE A 68 -14.29 -2.17 0.92
N PHE A 69 -14.43 -1.58 2.10
CA PHE A 69 -13.29 -1.09 2.89
C PHE A 69 -12.35 -2.23 3.29
N ILE A 70 -12.89 -3.35 3.78
CA ILE A 70 -12.11 -4.55 4.12
C ILE A 70 -11.36 -5.07 2.89
N TRP A 71 -12.01 -5.13 1.73
CA TRP A 71 -11.37 -5.54 0.47
C TRP A 71 -10.17 -4.65 0.12
N ILE A 72 -10.28 -3.33 0.30
CA ILE A 72 -9.17 -2.40 0.06
C ILE A 72 -7.99 -2.69 1.01
N PHE A 73 -8.25 -2.88 2.31
CA PHE A 73 -7.19 -3.17 3.28
C PHE A 73 -6.54 -4.54 3.04
N MET A 74 -7.33 -5.54 2.65
CA MET A 74 -6.81 -6.84 2.23
C MET A 74 -5.95 -6.72 0.98
N PHE A 75 -6.39 -5.95 -0.03
CA PHE A 75 -5.58 -5.69 -1.22
C PHE A 75 -4.25 -5.01 -0.87
N LYS A 76 -4.26 -3.97 -0.02
CA LYS A 76 -3.03 -3.33 0.47
C LYS A 76 -2.10 -4.31 1.19
N SER A 77 -2.66 -5.26 1.93
CA SER A 77 -1.88 -6.30 2.62
C SER A 77 -1.22 -7.27 1.64
N VAL A 78 -1.92 -7.64 0.56
CA VAL A 78 -1.34 -8.46 -0.52
C VAL A 78 -0.21 -7.72 -1.24
N VAL A 79 -0.39 -6.43 -1.52
CA VAL A 79 0.68 -5.60 -2.11
C VAL A 79 1.88 -5.53 -1.17
N ALA A 80 1.66 -5.27 0.11
CA ALA A 80 2.72 -5.25 1.13
C ALA A 80 3.45 -6.60 1.23
N LEU A 81 2.71 -7.71 1.20
CA LEU A 81 3.29 -9.06 1.18
C LEU A 81 4.13 -9.31 -0.09
N SER A 82 3.67 -8.81 -1.25
CA SER A 82 4.42 -8.96 -2.50
C SER A 82 5.74 -8.19 -2.48
N LEU A 83 5.76 -7.01 -1.88
CA LEU A 83 6.96 -6.19 -1.69
C LEU A 83 7.92 -6.85 -0.69
N TRP A 84 7.36 -7.39 0.40
CA TRP A 84 8.11 -8.11 1.42
C TRP A 84 8.75 -9.40 0.90
N THR A 85 8.03 -10.15 0.06
CA THR A 85 8.50 -11.38 -0.60
C THR A 85 9.26 -11.12 -1.90
N GLU A 86 9.65 -9.86 -2.14
CA GLU A 86 10.51 -9.42 -3.25
C GLU A 86 10.02 -9.88 -4.64
N LYS A 87 8.71 -10.02 -4.85
CA LYS A 87 8.13 -10.51 -6.12
C LYS A 87 8.43 -9.55 -7.26
N SER A 88 8.67 -10.08 -8.47
CA SER A 88 8.99 -9.28 -9.65
C SER A 88 7.90 -8.26 -10.02
N TRP A 89 6.64 -8.58 -9.75
CA TRP A 89 5.49 -7.72 -10.02
C TRP A 89 5.16 -6.74 -8.89
N ALA A 90 5.80 -6.86 -7.72
CA ALA A 90 5.43 -6.13 -6.51
C ALA A 90 5.46 -4.61 -6.69
N VAL A 91 6.55 -4.08 -7.24
CA VAL A 91 6.71 -2.64 -7.49
C VAL A 91 5.70 -2.12 -8.51
N THR A 92 5.43 -2.89 -9.57
CA THR A 92 4.44 -2.49 -10.58
C THR A 92 3.04 -2.41 -9.98
N ILE A 93 2.64 -3.40 -9.17
CA ILE A 93 1.33 -3.38 -8.52
C ILE A 93 1.26 -2.27 -7.48
N ALA A 94 2.30 -2.07 -6.67
CA ALA A 94 2.36 -0.97 -5.69
C ALA A 94 2.27 0.41 -6.36
N PHE A 95 2.88 0.57 -7.54
CA PHE A 95 2.78 1.80 -8.31
C PHE A 95 1.37 2.03 -8.86
N VAL A 96 0.72 1.00 -9.40
CA VAL A 96 -0.67 1.08 -9.89
C VAL A 96 -1.64 1.37 -8.74
N GLU A 97 -1.47 0.71 -7.60
CA GLU A 97 -2.25 0.93 -6.40
C GLU A 97 -2.15 2.37 -5.90
N ALA A 98 -0.94 2.95 -5.91
CA ALA A 98 -0.74 4.35 -5.54
C ALA A 98 -1.48 5.31 -6.48
N TRP A 99 -1.50 5.04 -7.78
CA TRP A 99 -2.26 5.83 -8.75
C TRP A 99 -3.77 5.73 -8.55
N ILE A 100 -4.29 4.52 -8.34
CA ILE A 100 -5.72 4.31 -8.09
C ILE A 100 -6.14 5.07 -6.83
N SER A 101 -5.35 4.98 -5.76
CA SER A 101 -5.59 5.70 -4.51
C SER A 101 -5.56 7.22 -4.73
N LEU A 102 -4.59 7.74 -5.48
CA LEU A 102 -4.50 9.16 -5.81
C LEU A 102 -5.76 9.66 -6.54
N VAL A 103 -6.20 8.95 -7.58
CA VAL A 103 -7.40 9.31 -8.35
C VAL A 103 -8.65 9.24 -7.48
N ALA A 104 -8.78 8.22 -6.65
CA ALA A 104 -9.91 8.08 -5.73
C ALA A 104 -9.97 9.25 -4.72
N TYR A 105 -8.84 9.66 -4.14
CA TYR A 105 -8.79 10.81 -3.23
C TYR A 105 -9.15 12.12 -3.93
N LEU A 106 -8.64 12.34 -5.15
CA LEU A 106 -9.00 13.53 -5.93
C LEU A 106 -10.50 13.55 -6.24
N ALA A 107 -11.09 12.42 -6.62
CA ALA A 107 -12.53 12.31 -6.86
C ALA A 107 -13.35 12.63 -5.60
N LEU A 108 -12.95 12.08 -4.44
CA LEU A 108 -13.62 12.33 -3.17
C LEU A 108 -13.49 13.80 -2.71
N MET A 109 -12.39 14.47 -3.05
CA MET A 109 -12.21 15.90 -2.75
C MET A 109 -13.13 16.78 -3.63
N LEU A 110 -13.38 16.38 -4.88
CA LEU A 110 -14.25 17.10 -5.80
C LEU A 110 -15.75 16.88 -5.53
N TYR A 111 -16.13 15.72 -4.98
CA TYR A 111 -17.53 15.37 -4.69
C TYR A 111 -18.31 16.43 -3.89
N PRO A 112 -17.86 16.92 -2.72
CA PRO A 112 -18.59 17.93 -1.95
C PRO A 112 -18.65 19.29 -2.67
N ILE A 113 -17.64 19.62 -3.48
CA ILE A 113 -17.62 20.86 -4.27
C ILE A 113 -18.76 20.84 -5.30
N ILE A 114 -19.01 19.69 -5.91
CA ILE A 114 -20.06 19.51 -6.92
C ILE A 114 -21.46 19.48 -6.27
N GLU A 115 -21.62 18.79 -5.13
CA GLU A 115 -22.95 18.63 -4.51
C GLU A 115 -23.41 19.78 -3.61
N THR A 116 -22.50 20.37 -2.82
CA THR A 116 -22.86 21.37 -1.80
C THR A 116 -22.28 22.75 -2.05
N GLY A 117 -21.38 22.91 -3.04
CA GLY A 117 -20.69 24.17 -3.31
C GLY A 117 -19.80 24.65 -2.15
N GLN A 118 -19.61 23.82 -1.12
CA GLN A 118 -18.80 24.14 0.05
C GLN A 118 -17.35 23.70 -0.19
N TYR A 119 -16.42 24.60 0.10
CA TYR A 119 -15.00 24.34 0.03
C TYR A 119 -14.52 23.81 1.39
N SER A 120 -14.39 22.49 1.53
CA SER A 120 -13.66 21.88 2.65
C SER A 120 -12.41 21.19 2.13
N LEU A 121 -11.26 21.85 2.30
CA LEU A 121 -9.95 21.25 1.99
C LEU A 121 -9.48 20.44 3.20
N THR A 122 -9.97 19.21 3.30
CA THR A 122 -9.41 18.26 4.28
C THR A 122 -8.18 17.61 3.67
N VAL A 123 -7.00 18.20 3.92
CA VAL A 123 -5.73 17.59 3.54
C VAL A 123 -5.51 16.36 4.41
N ARG A 124 -5.63 15.20 3.78
CA ARG A 124 -5.40 13.89 4.40
C ARG A 124 -3.90 13.61 4.45
N TRP A 125 -3.39 13.26 5.63
CA TRP A 125 -1.99 12.87 5.81
C TRP A 125 -1.61 11.68 4.91
N GLU A 126 -2.58 10.86 4.52
CA GLU A 126 -2.40 9.79 3.53
C GLU A 126 -1.88 10.31 2.18
N LEU A 127 -2.32 11.49 1.72
CA LEU A 127 -1.90 12.05 0.43
C LEU A 127 -0.44 12.53 0.46
N LEU A 128 -0.02 13.12 1.58
CA LEU A 128 1.36 13.54 1.78
C LEU A 128 2.34 12.36 1.80
N LEU A 129 1.92 11.20 2.32
CA LEU A 129 2.71 9.97 2.31
C LEU A 129 2.70 9.26 0.96
N LEU A 130 1.63 9.42 0.17
CA LEU A 130 1.47 8.78 -1.14
C LEU A 130 2.45 9.31 -2.19
N LEU A 131 2.69 10.62 -2.21
CA LEU A 131 3.59 11.27 -3.18
C LEU A 131 5.03 10.75 -3.13
N PRO A 132 5.74 10.76 -1.98
CA PRO A 132 7.10 10.23 -1.90
C PRO A 132 7.15 8.72 -2.16
N HIS A 133 6.12 7.98 -1.76
CA HIS A 133 6.00 6.56 -2.08
C HIS A 133 5.96 6.33 -3.60
N MET A 134 5.10 7.05 -4.32
CA MET A 134 4.95 6.92 -5.77
C MET A 134 6.24 7.29 -6.52
N GLN A 135 6.94 8.34 -6.10
CA GLN A 135 8.22 8.73 -6.68
C GLN A 135 9.28 7.63 -6.54
N ASN A 136 9.35 6.99 -5.38
CA ASN A 136 10.31 5.91 -5.17
C ASN A 136 9.97 4.67 -5.96
N MET A 137 8.69 4.27 -5.99
CA MET A 137 8.24 3.14 -6.79
C MET A 137 8.55 3.36 -8.28
N TYR A 138 8.36 4.58 -8.78
CA TYR A 138 8.71 4.93 -10.15
C TYR A 138 10.22 4.81 -10.43
N LYS A 139 11.08 5.31 -9.53
CA LYS A 139 12.54 5.24 -9.67
C LYS A 139 13.04 3.79 -9.71
N ILE A 140 12.52 2.93 -8.82
CA ILE A 140 13.00 1.55 -8.70
C ILE A 140 12.32 0.58 -9.68
N LYS A 141 11.20 0.97 -10.31
CA LYS A 141 10.42 0.10 -11.21
C LYS A 141 11.24 -0.57 -12.30
N ASN A 142 12.20 0.16 -12.88
CA ASN A 142 13.02 -0.35 -13.98
C ASN A 142 14.22 -1.19 -13.48
N SER A 143 14.73 -0.89 -12.28
CA SER A 143 15.84 -1.60 -11.65
C SER A 143 15.40 -2.85 -10.88
N TRP A 144 14.13 -2.90 -10.44
CA TRP A 144 13.57 -3.99 -9.63
C TRP A 144 13.64 -5.39 -10.29
N PRO A 145 13.34 -5.56 -11.59
CA PRO A 145 13.46 -6.87 -12.24
C PRO A 145 14.92 -7.33 -12.38
N GLN A 146 15.86 -6.37 -12.42
CA GLN A 146 17.29 -6.61 -12.62
C GLN A 146 18.00 -6.98 -11.30
N ALA A 147 17.42 -6.62 -10.15
CA ALA A 147 17.92 -6.98 -8.84
C ALA A 147 17.61 -8.44 -8.46
N LEU A 148 18.51 -9.06 -7.69
CA LEU A 148 18.36 -10.43 -7.19
C LEU A 148 17.19 -10.50 -6.21
N ALA A 149 16.30 -11.48 -6.42
CA ALA A 149 15.30 -11.85 -5.43
C ALA A 149 16.00 -12.56 -4.28
N GLY A 150 15.71 -12.19 -3.04
CA GLY A 150 16.05 -12.99 -1.89
C GLY A 150 15.30 -14.33 -1.96
N GLU A 151 16.04 -15.41 -2.20
CA GLU A 151 15.58 -16.79 -1.99
C GLU A 151 15.25 -17.05 -0.51
#